data_AF-A0A2I8VF85-F1
#
_entry.id   AF-A0A2I8VF85-F1
#
_cell.length_a   1.000
_cell.length_b   1.000
_cell.length_c   1.000
_cell.angle_alpha   90.00
_cell.angle_beta   90.00
_cell.angle_gamma   90.00
#
_symmetry.space_group_name_H-M   'P 1'
#
loop_
_entity.id
_entity.type
_entity.pdbx_description
1 polymer ?
#
loop_
_entity_poly.entity_id
_entity_poly.type
_entity_poly.pdbx_seq_one_letter_code
_entity_poly.pdbx_strand_id
1 'polypeptide(L)'
;MARRGERESMALSTRFDRPLVVAGGVMGFGLGGLLDVLLFHFVLQEHHLISGLVDPTTRAGLRLNLVADGLFCLAMLVVMGAGFVLLWRTAPRSDVPWSASRFVAATVLGTGAFNLYDGVVDHYVLGLHHTTFPALDAYDLVWVAGSLVLLLAGAAALRAERSERTGSTRGL
;
A
#
# COMPACT_ATOMS: atom_id res chain seq x y z
N MET A 1 28.58 20.23 -22.84
CA MET A 1 28.98 18.88 -22.38
C MET A 1 28.66 18.57 -20.90
N ALA A 2 28.41 19.55 -20.03
CA ALA A 2 28.09 19.33 -18.60
C ALA A 2 26.81 18.52 -18.28
N ARG A 3 25.82 18.47 -19.19
CA ARG A 3 24.52 17.82 -18.97
C ARG A 3 24.54 16.28 -18.95
N ARG A 4 25.65 15.64 -19.32
CA ARG A 4 25.75 14.17 -19.36
C ARG A 4 26.12 13.59 -17.99
N GLY A 5 27.09 14.18 -17.29
CA GLY A 5 27.50 13.75 -15.95
C GLY A 5 26.39 13.91 -14.89
N GLU A 6 25.61 14.99 -14.96
CA GLU A 6 24.45 15.18 -14.07
C GLU A 6 23.37 14.10 -14.26
N ARG A 7 23.13 13.68 -15.52
CA ARG A 7 22.13 12.63 -15.83
C ARG A 7 22.60 11.25 -15.34
N GLU A 8 23.89 10.95 -15.48
CA GLU A 8 24.48 9.69 -15.01
C GLU A 8 24.50 9.61 -13.46
N SER A 9 24.82 10.71 -12.78
CA SER A 9 24.74 10.82 -11.31
C SER A 9 23.29 10.68 -10.79
N MET A 10 22.33 11.33 -11.45
CA MET A 10 20.90 11.21 -11.09
C MET A 10 20.35 9.79 -11.37
N ALA A 11 20.80 9.13 -12.44
CA ALA A 11 20.43 7.74 -12.74
C ALA A 11 21.01 6.75 -11.72
N LEU A 12 22.23 6.97 -11.22
CA LEU A 12 22.84 6.18 -10.16
C LEU A 12 22.11 6.37 -8.82
N SER A 13 21.88 7.62 -8.40
CA SER A 13 21.11 7.96 -7.20
C SER A 13 19.72 7.32 -7.18
N THR A 14 18.99 7.39 -8.30
CA THR A 14 17.68 6.73 -8.44
C THR A 14 17.75 5.20 -8.49
N ARG A 15 18.90 4.59 -8.74
CA ARG A 15 19.08 3.13 -8.69
C ARG A 15 19.33 2.65 -7.26
N PHE A 16 20.07 3.43 -6.47
CA PHE A 16 20.37 3.13 -5.08
C PHE A 16 19.21 3.39 -4.12
N ASP A 17 18.29 4.29 -4.45
CA ASP A 17 17.12 4.57 -3.61
C ASP A 17 15.97 3.56 -3.78
N ARG A 18 15.99 2.75 -4.85
CA ARG A 18 14.93 1.80 -5.21
C ARG A 18 14.67 0.73 -4.14
N PRO A 19 15.67 0.09 -3.51
CA PRO A 19 15.44 -0.96 -2.53
C PRO A 19 14.59 -0.48 -1.33
N LEU A 20 14.84 0.73 -0.85
CA LEU A 20 14.09 1.31 0.28
C LEU A 20 12.63 1.61 -0.10
N VAL A 21 12.41 2.16 -1.29
CA VAL A 21 11.05 2.43 -1.80
C VAL A 21 10.28 1.14 -2.05
N VAL A 22 10.93 0.10 -2.58
CA VAL A 22 10.28 -1.21 -2.77
C VAL A 22 9.96 -1.85 -1.42
N ALA A 23 10.88 -1.80 -0.46
CA ALA A 23 10.63 -2.31 0.88
C ALA A 23 9.43 -1.62 1.55
N GLY A 24 9.40 -0.28 1.52
CA GLY A 24 8.28 0.51 2.04
C GLY A 24 6.97 0.23 1.31
N GLY A 25 6.98 0.20 -0.03
CA GLY A 25 5.79 -0.09 -0.83
C GLY A 25 5.19 -1.47 -0.57
N VAL A 26 6.02 -2.52 -0.51
CA VAL A 26 5.56 -3.88 -0.21
C VAL A 26 5.04 -3.97 1.23
N MET A 27 5.74 -3.36 2.18
CA MET A 27 5.28 -3.31 3.58
C MET A 27 3.94 -2.58 3.68
N GLY A 28 3.80 -1.44 3.01
CA GLY A 28 2.59 -0.62 2.99
C GLY A 28 1.39 -1.31 2.36
N PHE A 29 1.62 -2.11 1.31
CA PHE A 29 0.55 -2.90 0.68
C PHE A 29 -0.03 -3.92 1.67
N GLY A 30 0.84 -4.70 2.32
CA GLY A 30 0.39 -5.65 3.35
C GLY A 30 -0.24 -4.96 4.56
N LEU A 31 0.32 -3.83 5.01
CA LEU A 31 -0.26 -3.03 6.08
C LEU A 31 -1.66 -2.51 5.72
N GLY A 32 -1.87 -2.08 4.48
CA GLY A 32 -3.19 -1.63 4.01
C GLY A 32 -4.25 -2.71 4.17
N GLY A 33 -3.98 -3.92 3.69
CA GLY A 33 -4.93 -5.02 3.84
C GLY A 33 -5.16 -5.47 5.28
N LEU A 34 -4.16 -5.34 6.16
CA LEU A 34 -4.37 -5.61 7.59
C LEU A 34 -5.21 -4.53 8.28
N LEU A 35 -4.98 -3.26 7.94
CA LEU A 35 -5.79 -2.16 8.44
C LEU A 35 -7.23 -2.27 7.95
N ASP A 36 -7.41 -2.69 6.71
CA ASP A 36 -8.73 -2.91 6.14
C ASP A 36 -9.50 -3.98 6.92
N VAL A 37 -8.95 -5.19 7.04
CA VAL A 37 -9.59 -6.26 7.83
C VAL A 37 -9.82 -5.84 9.28
N LEU A 38 -8.82 -5.22 9.93
CA LEU A 38 -8.96 -4.80 11.31
C LEU A 38 -10.10 -3.79 11.49
N LEU A 39 -10.11 -2.75 10.67
CA LEU A 39 -11.04 -1.63 10.83
C LEU A 39 -12.40 -1.96 10.26
N PHE A 40 -12.50 -2.39 9.01
CA PHE A 40 -13.77 -2.54 8.32
C PHE A 40 -14.39 -3.91 8.52
N HIS A 41 -13.60 -4.99 8.62
CA HIS A 41 -14.18 -6.32 8.84
C HIS A 41 -14.46 -6.63 10.31
N PHE A 42 -13.60 -6.19 11.23
CA PHE A 42 -13.72 -6.56 12.64
C PHE A 42 -14.27 -5.47 13.55
N VAL A 43 -13.75 -4.25 13.46
CA VAL A 43 -14.16 -3.16 14.36
C VAL A 43 -15.49 -2.54 13.93
N LEU A 44 -15.57 -2.08 12.68
CA LEU A 44 -16.77 -1.45 12.13
C LEU A 44 -17.76 -2.48 11.59
N GLN A 45 -17.27 -3.64 11.14
CA GLN A 45 -18.07 -4.73 10.60
C GLN A 45 -18.94 -4.30 9.41
N GLU A 46 -18.43 -3.37 8.60
CA GLU A 46 -19.13 -2.84 7.43
C GLU A 46 -19.26 -3.89 6.32
N HIS A 47 -18.23 -4.71 6.15
CA HIS A 47 -18.17 -5.80 5.19
C HIS A 47 -17.17 -6.87 5.63
N HIS A 48 -17.23 -8.04 4.99
CA HIS A 48 -16.25 -9.11 5.18
C HIS A 48 -15.75 -9.54 3.80
N LEU A 49 -14.63 -10.26 3.73
CA LEU A 49 -13.94 -10.52 2.47
C LEU A 49 -14.83 -11.16 1.39
N ILE A 50 -15.76 -12.03 1.77
CA ILE A 50 -16.64 -12.74 0.84
C ILE A 50 -18.12 -12.44 1.09
N SER A 51 -18.45 -11.30 1.70
CA SER A 51 -19.82 -10.94 2.06
C SER A 51 -20.73 -10.71 0.84
N GLY A 52 -20.17 -10.44 -0.33
CA GLY A 52 -20.89 -10.39 -1.60
C GLY A 52 -21.31 -11.78 -2.12
N LEU A 53 -20.64 -12.83 -1.66
CA LEU A 53 -20.90 -14.23 -2.07
C LEU A 53 -21.71 -15.00 -1.02
N VAL A 54 -21.53 -14.67 0.26
CA VAL A 54 -22.15 -15.39 1.38
C VAL A 54 -22.67 -14.40 2.40
N ASP A 55 -23.95 -14.51 2.73
CA ASP A 55 -24.65 -13.63 3.66
C ASP A 55 -24.01 -13.63 5.07
N PRO A 56 -23.34 -12.53 5.48
CA PRO A 56 -22.66 -12.42 6.76
C PRO A 56 -23.63 -12.31 7.95
N THR A 57 -24.94 -12.08 7.73
CA THR A 57 -25.94 -11.98 8.81
C THR A 57 -26.36 -13.34 9.36
N THR A 58 -26.08 -14.41 8.64
CA THR A 58 -26.33 -15.79 9.10
C THR A 58 -25.15 -16.32 9.90
N ARG A 59 -25.40 -17.18 10.90
CA ARG A 59 -24.30 -17.79 11.69
C ARG A 59 -23.33 -18.60 10.84
N ALA A 60 -23.83 -19.30 9.82
CA ALA A 60 -23.00 -20.10 8.93
C ALA A 60 -22.19 -19.20 8.00
N GLY A 61 -22.82 -18.17 7.41
CA GLY A 61 -22.15 -17.24 6.52
C GLY A 61 -21.11 -16.37 7.23
N LEU A 62 -21.40 -15.88 8.45
CA LEU A 62 -20.42 -15.17 9.28
C LEU A 62 -19.19 -16.04 9.56
N ARG A 63 -19.38 -17.33 9.89
CA ARG A 63 -18.24 -18.24 10.13
C ARG A 63 -17.35 -18.41 8.90
N LEU A 64 -17.93 -18.50 7.71
CA LEU A 64 -17.16 -18.60 6.47
C LEU A 64 -16.41 -17.30 6.17
N ASN A 65 -17.07 -16.15 6.35
CA ASN A 65 -16.47 -14.83 6.22
C ASN A 65 -15.27 -14.65 7.18
N LEU A 66 -15.41 -15.00 8.46
CA LEU A 66 -14.32 -14.92 9.43
C LEU A 66 -13.11 -15.80 9.07
N VAL A 67 -13.35 -16.98 8.50
CA VAL A 67 -12.25 -17.84 8.00
C VAL A 67 -11.58 -17.17 6.80
N ALA A 68 -12.35 -16.62 5.87
CA ALA A 68 -11.83 -15.91 4.71
C ALA A 68 -10.99 -14.68 5.12
N ASP A 69 -11.51 -13.85 6.04
CA ASP A 69 -10.81 -12.70 6.63
C ASP A 69 -9.49 -13.12 7.29
N GLY A 70 -9.50 -14.23 8.03
CA GLY A 70 -8.30 -14.76 8.69
C GLY A 70 -7.25 -15.23 7.68
N LEU A 71 -7.65 -15.91 6.61
CA LEU A 71 -6.73 -16.33 5.54
C LEU A 71 -6.16 -15.12 4.78
N PHE A 72 -6.97 -14.10 4.53
CA PHE A 72 -6.53 -12.87 3.91
C PHE A 72 -5.57 -12.08 4.81
N CYS A 73 -5.86 -12.00 6.12
CA CYS A 73 -4.94 -11.49 7.13
C CYS A 73 -3.58 -12.20 7.06
N LEU A 74 -3.56 -13.54 7.00
CA LEU A 74 -2.31 -14.29 6.89
C LEU A 74 -1.56 -13.96 5.59
N ALA A 75 -2.26 -13.84 4.46
CA ALA A 75 -1.64 -13.43 3.20
C ALA A 75 -1.03 -12.03 3.29
N MET A 76 -1.75 -11.06 3.87
CA MET A 76 -1.26 -9.68 4.03
C MET A 76 -0.13 -9.57 5.04
N LEU A 77 -0.12 -10.39 6.10
CA LEU A 77 1.02 -10.54 7.01
C LEU A 77 2.28 -11.05 6.28
N VAL A 78 2.13 -12.02 5.37
CA VAL A 78 3.25 -12.51 4.56
C VAL A 78 3.78 -11.40 3.65
N VAL A 79 2.90 -10.64 2.99
CA VAL A 79 3.30 -9.50 2.14
C VAL A 79 4.01 -8.43 2.97
N MET A 80 3.44 -8.03 4.11
CA MET A 80 4.06 -7.05 5.01
C MET A 80 5.42 -7.54 5.53
N GLY A 81 5.51 -8.82 5.90
CA GLY A 81 6.74 -9.48 6.32
C GLY A 81 7.81 -9.51 5.22
N ALA A 82 7.42 -9.72 3.96
CA ALA A 82 8.34 -9.62 2.83
C ALA A 82 8.90 -8.20 2.70
N GLY A 83 8.06 -7.17 2.86
CA GLY A 83 8.49 -5.77 2.93
C GLY A 83 9.49 -5.51 4.07
N PHE A 84 9.24 -6.09 5.24
CA PHE A 84 10.15 -6.03 6.39
C PHE A 84 11.49 -6.70 6.09
N VAL A 85 11.51 -7.90 5.49
CA VAL A 85 12.74 -8.58 5.10
C VAL A 85 13.53 -7.75 4.08
N LEU A 86 12.85 -7.14 3.11
CA LEU A 86 13.49 -6.25 2.15
C LEU A 86 14.12 -5.02 2.83
N LEU A 87 13.42 -4.44 3.80
CA LEU A 87 13.93 -3.34 4.61
C LEU A 87 15.17 -3.77 5.39
N TRP A 88 15.10 -4.90 6.08
CA TRP A 88 16.18 -5.46 6.89
C TRP A 88 17.44 -5.75 6.06
N ARG A 89 17.28 -6.20 4.82
CA ARG A 89 18.40 -6.42 3.88
C ARG A 89 18.96 -5.12 3.30
N THR A 90 18.18 -4.05 3.33
CA THR A 90 18.55 -2.73 2.81
C THR A 90 19.25 -1.89 3.87
N ALA A 91 18.85 -1.97 5.14
CA ALA A 91 19.37 -1.12 6.21
C ALA A 91 20.90 -1.16 6.42
N PRO A 92 21.60 -2.32 6.30
CA PRO A 92 23.06 -2.39 6.48
C PRO A 92 23.86 -1.88 5.29
N ARG A 93 23.22 -1.52 4.17
CA ARG A 93 23.89 -1.23 2.91
C ARG A 93 24.41 0.21 2.89
N SER A 94 25.73 0.40 2.78
CA SER A 94 26.35 1.73 2.68
C SER A 94 26.08 2.44 1.36
N ASP A 95 25.70 1.69 0.30
CA ASP A 95 25.32 2.25 -1.00
C ASP A 95 23.87 2.77 -1.02
N VAL A 96 23.07 2.50 0.01
CA VAL A 96 21.66 2.94 0.10
C VAL A 96 21.51 3.98 1.21
N PRO A 97 21.27 5.25 0.87
CA PRO A 97 21.08 6.31 1.84
C PRO A 97 19.75 6.10 2.58
N TRP A 98 19.81 5.88 3.89
CA TRP A 98 18.63 5.74 4.72
C TRP A 98 17.83 7.05 4.78
N SER A 99 16.51 6.98 4.58
CA SER A 99 15.58 8.10 4.80
C SER A 99 14.25 7.56 5.33
N ALA A 100 13.94 7.91 6.57
CA ALA A 100 12.66 7.54 7.20
C ALA A 100 11.48 8.16 6.45
N SER A 101 11.58 9.42 6.04
CA SER A 101 10.54 10.11 5.26
C SER A 101 10.21 9.40 3.96
N ARG A 102 11.24 8.95 3.22
CA ARG A 102 11.03 8.21 1.96
C ARG A 102 10.46 6.83 2.18
N PHE A 103 10.88 6.14 3.24
CA PHE A 103 10.29 4.88 3.63
C PHE A 103 8.80 5.05 3.96
N VAL A 104 8.44 6.02 4.81
CA VAL A 104 7.05 6.33 5.16
C VAL A 104 6.23 6.70 3.93
N ALA A 105 6.75 7.56 3.05
CA ALA A 105 6.08 7.93 1.81
C ALA A 105 5.83 6.72 0.88
N ALA A 106 6.78 5.78 0.83
CA ALA A 106 6.61 4.53 0.10
C ALA A 106 5.59 3.59 0.76
N THR A 107 5.56 3.52 2.09
CA THR A 107 4.53 2.78 2.82
C THR A 107 3.14 3.33 2.54
N VAL A 108 2.96 4.66 2.59
CA VAL A 108 1.69 5.33 2.23
C VAL A 108 1.28 5.02 0.79
N LEU A 109 2.23 5.08 -0.16
CA LEU A 109 1.99 4.70 -1.54
C LEU A 109 1.51 3.24 -1.65
N GLY A 110 2.16 2.32 -0.93
CA GLY A 110 1.80 0.90 -0.89
C GLY A 110 0.41 0.66 -0.32
N THR A 111 0.05 1.34 0.76
CA THR A 111 -1.29 1.28 1.35
C THR A 111 -2.35 1.78 0.38
N GLY A 112 -2.11 2.90 -0.31
CA GLY A 112 -3.01 3.39 -1.35
C GLY A 112 -3.14 2.44 -2.54
N ALA A 113 -2.06 1.74 -2.91
CA ALA A 113 -2.09 0.73 -3.96
C ALA A 113 -2.90 -0.51 -3.55
N PHE A 114 -2.84 -0.92 -2.28
CA PHE A 114 -3.70 -1.96 -1.75
C PHE A 114 -5.18 -1.55 -1.79
N ASN A 115 -5.56 -0.40 -1.23
CA ASN A 115 -6.97 0.01 -1.23
C ASN A 115 -7.52 0.16 -2.66
N LEU A 116 -6.68 0.62 -3.61
CA LEU A 116 -7.09 0.70 -5.00
C LEU A 116 -7.25 -0.69 -5.63
N TYR A 117 -6.37 -1.64 -5.30
CA TYR A 117 -6.49 -3.02 -5.73
C TYR A 117 -7.79 -3.63 -5.20
N ASP A 118 -8.05 -3.50 -3.91
CA ASP A 118 -9.24 -4.00 -3.25
C ASP A 118 -10.52 -3.40 -3.87
N GLY A 119 -10.59 -2.06 -3.93
CA GLY A 119 -11.74 -1.35 -4.50
C GLY A 119 -12.00 -1.62 -5.98
N VAL A 120 -11.01 -2.02 -6.78
CA VAL A 120 -11.18 -2.32 -8.20
C VAL A 120 -11.37 -3.80 -8.44
N VAL A 121 -10.45 -4.60 -7.91
CA VAL A 121 -10.38 -6.04 -8.18
C VAL A 121 -11.37 -6.77 -7.31
N ASP A 122 -11.34 -6.57 -5.99
CA ASP A 122 -12.14 -7.36 -5.06
C ASP A 122 -13.60 -6.89 -5.08
N HIS A 123 -13.87 -5.58 -5.17
CA HIS A 123 -15.23 -5.04 -5.29
C HIS A 123 -15.82 -5.18 -6.70
N TYR A 124 -15.22 -4.55 -7.73
CA TYR A 124 -15.86 -4.45 -9.04
C TYR A 124 -15.61 -5.62 -9.99
N VAL A 125 -14.40 -6.19 -9.99
CA VAL A 125 -14.06 -7.27 -10.94
C VAL A 125 -14.52 -8.62 -10.42
N LEU A 126 -14.25 -8.93 -9.15
CA LEU A 126 -14.54 -10.22 -8.54
C LEU A 126 -15.87 -10.24 -7.78
N GLY A 127 -16.36 -9.09 -7.32
CA GLY A 127 -17.60 -9.01 -6.54
C GLY A 127 -17.52 -9.79 -5.24
N LEU A 128 -16.34 -9.85 -4.62
CA LEU A 128 -16.14 -10.59 -3.37
C LEU A 128 -16.91 -9.93 -2.22
N HIS A 129 -16.90 -8.60 -2.19
CA HIS A 129 -17.62 -7.78 -1.24
C HIS A 129 -17.81 -6.36 -1.79
N HIS A 130 -18.62 -5.57 -1.09
CA HIS A 130 -18.77 -4.14 -1.30
C HIS A 130 -18.34 -3.43 -0.01
N THR A 131 -18.07 -2.12 -0.09
CA THR A 131 -17.65 -1.30 1.06
C THR A 131 -18.68 -1.34 2.21
N THR A 132 -19.94 -1.63 1.91
CA THR A 132 -21.00 -1.82 2.90
C THR A 132 -21.79 -3.10 2.61
N PHE A 133 -22.33 -3.71 3.66
CA PHE A 133 -23.34 -4.77 3.54
C PHE A 133 -24.66 -4.33 4.24
N PRO A 134 -25.78 -4.22 3.52
CA PRO A 134 -25.97 -4.46 2.09
C PRO A 134 -25.24 -3.43 1.20
N ALA A 135 -25.00 -3.81 -0.06
CA ALA A 135 -24.21 -3.03 -1.01
C ALA A 135 -24.83 -1.65 -1.31
N LEU A 136 -24.00 -0.62 -1.30
CA LEU A 136 -24.32 0.73 -1.74
C LEU A 136 -23.22 1.23 -2.69
N ASP A 137 -23.44 1.16 -4.01
CA ASP A 137 -22.44 1.44 -5.05
C ASP A 137 -21.70 2.78 -4.88
N ALA A 138 -22.36 3.80 -4.32
CA ALA A 138 -21.75 5.09 -4.07
C ALA A 138 -20.55 5.01 -3.09
N TYR A 139 -20.56 4.06 -2.15
CA TYR A 139 -19.48 3.87 -1.18
C TYR A 139 -18.25 3.23 -1.82
N ASP A 140 -18.42 2.32 -2.79
CA ASP A 140 -17.30 1.75 -3.55
C ASP A 140 -16.58 2.82 -4.39
N LEU A 141 -17.31 3.80 -4.92
CA LEU A 141 -16.70 4.96 -5.59
C LEU A 141 -15.92 5.85 -4.61
N VAL A 142 -16.46 6.08 -3.41
CA VAL A 142 -15.75 6.83 -2.35
C VAL A 142 -14.48 6.09 -1.93
N TRP A 143 -14.53 4.76 -1.82
CA TRP A 143 -13.39 3.90 -1.53
C TRP A 143 -12.28 4.05 -2.57
N VAL A 144 -12.62 3.93 -3.86
CA VAL A 144 -11.67 4.12 -4.96
C VAL A 144 -11.11 5.54 -4.98
N ALA A 145 -11.95 6.57 -4.77
CA ALA A 145 -11.50 7.95 -4.72
C ALA A 145 -10.51 8.20 -3.56
N GLY A 146 -10.82 7.69 -2.36
CA GLY A 146 -9.92 7.74 -1.21
C GLY A 146 -8.60 7.02 -1.45
N SER A 147 -8.66 5.87 -2.13
CA SER A 147 -7.47 5.09 -2.56
C SER A 147 -6.55 5.90 -3.46
N LEU A 148 -7.12 6.60 -4.46
CA LEU A 148 -6.37 7.47 -5.35
C LEU A 148 -5.73 8.64 -4.59
N VAL A 149 -6.44 9.25 -3.63
CA VAL A 149 -5.87 10.31 -2.79
C VAL A 149 -4.65 9.80 -2.02
N LEU A 150 -4.74 8.62 -1.39
CA LEU A 150 -3.64 8.04 -0.63
C LEU A 150 -2.43 7.70 -1.53
N LEU A 151 -2.71 7.10 -2.69
CA LEU A 151 -1.70 6.75 -3.69
C LEU A 151 -0.98 8.00 -4.23
N LEU A 152 -1.74 9.06 -4.55
CA LEU A 152 -1.18 10.34 -5.01
C LEU A 152 -0.40 11.05 -3.90
N ALA A 153 -0.84 10.99 -2.65
CA ALA A 153 -0.12 11.56 -1.51
C ALA A 153 1.25 10.90 -1.31
N GLY A 154 1.31 9.56 -1.32
CA GLY A 154 2.57 8.83 -1.26
C GLY A 154 3.49 9.14 -2.44
N ALA A 155 2.94 9.22 -3.66
CA ALA A 155 3.70 9.57 -4.86
C ALA A 155 4.24 11.01 -4.82
N ALA A 156 3.45 11.96 -4.33
CA ALA A 156 3.85 13.35 -4.19
C ALA A 156 4.95 13.52 -3.14
N ALA A 157 4.83 12.87 -1.98
CA ALA A 157 5.85 12.89 -0.93
C ALA A 157 7.19 12.31 -1.43
N LEU A 158 7.17 11.19 -2.17
CA LEU A 158 8.38 10.63 -2.78
C LEU A 158 9.02 11.57 -3.82
N ARG A 159 8.23 12.37 -4.53
CA ARG A 159 8.71 13.36 -5.50
C ARG A 159 9.34 14.58 -4.81
N ALA A 160 8.72 15.07 -3.73
CA ALA A 160 9.22 16.21 -2.95
C ALA A 160 10.64 15.93 -2.41
N GLU A 161 10.83 14.76 -1.79
CA GLU A 161 12.13 14.30 -1.27
C GLU A 161 13.24 14.24 -2.33
N ARG A 162 12.88 13.90 -3.58
CA ARG A 162 13.85 13.90 -4.69
C ARG A 162 14.27 15.32 -5.08
N SER A 163 13.35 16.27 -5.01
CA SER A 163 13.59 17.68 -5.35
C SER A 163 14.56 18.32 -4.36
N GLU A 164 14.33 18.14 -3.06
CA GLU A 164 15.18 18.70 -1.99
C GLU A 164 16.62 18.21 -2.09
N ARG A 165 16.81 16.92 -2.37
CA ARG A 165 18.13 16.32 -2.54
C ARG A 165 18.90 16.90 -3.73
N THR A 166 18.19 17.16 -4.84
CA THR A 166 18.79 17.75 -6.04
C THR A 166 19.14 19.23 -5.83
N GLY A 167 18.33 19.97 -5.07
CA GLY A 167 18.60 21.35 -4.69
C GLY A 167 19.82 21.50 -3.77
N SER A 168 19.93 20.64 -2.76
CA SER A 168 21.08 20.62 -1.85
C SER A 168 22.40 20.31 -2.56
N THR A 169 22.39 19.47 -3.60
CA THR A 169 23.61 19.13 -4.37
C THR A 169 24.06 20.26 -5.30
N ARG A 170 23.19 21.20 -5.66
CA ARG A 170 23.50 22.34 -6.56
C ARG A 170 23.93 23.62 -5.83
N GLY A 171 23.77 23.69 -4.52
CA GLY A 171 24.13 24.84 -3.69
C GLY A 171 25.56 24.78 -3.10
N LEU A 172 26.32 23.74 -3.42
CA LEU A 172 27.74 23.55 -3.12
C LEU A 172 28.56 23.70 -4.40
#